data_AF-A0A521UE60-F1
#
_entry.id   AF-A0A521UE60-F1
#
_cell.length_a   1.000
_cell.length_b   1.000
_cell.length_c   1.000
_cell.angle_alpha   90.00
_cell.angle_beta   90.00
_cell.angle_gamma   90.00
#
_symmetry.space_group_name_H-M   'P 1'
#
loop_
_entity.id
_entity.type
_entity.pdbx_description
1 polymer ?
#
loop_
_entity_poly.entity_id
_entity_poly.type
_entity_poly.pdbx_seq_one_letter_code
_entity_poly.pdbx_strand_id
1 'polypeptide(L)' 'MLKCDEVERMLSDYEDGALPFSKMVAIRFHLMMCRRCPALERSLRETIDVLRALRDEPINEGADPEGNKGE' A
#
# COMPACT_ATOMS: atom_id res chain seq x y z
N MET A 1 21.86 -12.53 -5.02
CA MET A 1 20.54 -12.86 -4.45
C MET A 1 20.03 -11.64 -3.73
N LEU A 2 18.86 -11.11 -4.09
CA LEU A 2 18.20 -10.08 -3.28
C LEU A 2 17.90 -10.64 -1.89
N LYS A 3 18.15 -9.87 -0.85
CA LYS A 3 17.76 -10.18 0.52
C LYS A 3 16.34 -9.70 0.79
N CYS A 4 15.67 -10.33 1.76
CA CYS A 4 14.31 -9.95 2.14
C CYS A 4 14.22 -8.46 2.58
N ASP A 5 15.24 -7.95 3.30
CA ASP A 5 15.32 -6.53 3.72
C ASP A 5 15.39 -5.57 2.52
N GLU A 6 16.08 -5.96 1.46
CA GLU A 6 16.17 -5.17 0.22
C GLU A 6 14.83 -5.17 -0.51
N VAL A 7 14.15 -6.32 -0.57
CA VAL A 7 12.80 -6.43 -1.16
C VAL A 7 11.81 -5.57 -0.37
N GLU A 8 11.84 -5.63 0.96
CA GLU A 8 10.96 -4.87 1.84
C GLU A 8 11.10 -3.35 1.65
N ARG A 9 12.32 -2.83 1.57
CA ARG A 9 12.56 -1.40 1.29
C ARG A 9 12.08 -0.97 -0.10
N MET A 10 12.17 -1.87 -1.06
CA MET A 10 11.80 -1.63 -2.45
C MET A 10 10.33 -1.95 -2.74
N LEU A 11 9.60 -2.51 -1.78
CA LEU A 11 8.25 -3.03 -1.98
C LEU A 11 7.25 -1.89 -2.25
N SER A 12 7.42 -0.75 -1.59
CA SER A 12 6.63 0.46 -1.85
C SER A 12 6.82 0.95 -3.29
N ASP A 13 8.07 1.12 -3.73
CA ASP A 13 8.38 1.54 -5.10
C ASP A 13 7.89 0.51 -6.15
N TYR A 14 7.89 -0.77 -5.78
CA TYR A 14 7.37 -1.86 -6.62
C TYR A 14 5.85 -1.78 -6.78
N GLU A 15 5.11 -1.54 -5.70
CA GLU A 15 3.64 -1.37 -5.73
C GLU A 15 3.22 -0.11 -6.50
N ASP A 16 4.04 0.94 -6.46
CA ASP A 16 3.85 2.17 -7.23
C ASP A 16 4.34 2.07 -8.69
N GLY A 17 5.01 0.97 -9.07
CA GLY A 17 5.58 0.79 -10.40
C GLY A 17 6.73 1.74 -10.74
N ALA A 18 7.36 2.35 -9.73
CA ALA A 18 8.44 3.34 -9.86
C ALA A 18 9.83 2.71 -10.10
N LEU A 19 9.91 1.38 -10.12
CA LEU A 19 11.18 0.66 -10.31
C LEU A 19 11.52 0.40 -11.78
N PRO A 20 12.81 0.35 -12.16
CA PRO A 20 13.20 -0.12 -13.49
C PRO A 20 12.84 -1.61 -13.66
N PHE A 21 12.50 -1.99 -14.90
CA PHE A 21 12.01 -3.34 -15.25
C PHE A 21 12.90 -4.48 -14.74
N SER A 22 14.23 -4.30 -14.81
CA SER A 22 15.21 -5.28 -14.30
C SER A 22 15.03 -5.58 -12.81
N LYS A 23 14.68 -4.56 -12.00
CA LYS A 23 14.44 -4.73 -10.57
C LYS A 23 13.06 -5.33 -10.29
N MET A 24 12.03 -4.98 -11.06
CA MET A 24 10.72 -5.64 -10.95
C MET A 24 10.84 -7.16 -11.16
N VAL A 25 11.58 -7.59 -12.19
CA VAL A 25 11.80 -9.02 -12.48
C VAL A 25 12.56 -9.70 -11.33
N ALA A 26 13.58 -9.04 -10.78
CA ALA A 26 14.36 -9.59 -9.67
C ALA A 26 13.52 -9.77 -8.39
N ILE A 27 12.65 -8.81 -8.07
CA ILE A 27 11.70 -8.90 -6.95
C ILE A 27 10.70 -10.03 -7.19
N ARG A 28 10.13 -10.12 -8.39
CA ARG A 28 9.18 -11.17 -8.76
C ARG A 28 9.79 -12.57 -8.66
N PHE A 29 11.06 -12.71 -9.06
CA PHE A 29 11.81 -13.95 -8.88
C PHE A 29 12.04 -14.28 -7.39
N HIS A 30 12.35 -13.28 -6.56
CA HIS A 30 12.50 -13.47 -5.12
C HIS A 30 11.18 -13.90 -4.46
N LEU A 31 10.06 -13.25 -4.80
CA LEU A 31 8.72 -13.60 -4.29
C LEU A 31 8.32 -15.04 -4.63
N MET A 32 8.74 -15.56 -5.79
CA MET A 32 8.48 -16.96 -6.15
C MET A 32 9.30 -17.98 -5.34
N MET A 33 10.51 -17.62 -4.90
CA MET A 33 11.38 -18.54 -4.15
C MET A 33 11.30 -18.36 -2.63
N CYS A 34 10.89 -17.18 -2.16
CA CYS A 34 10.78 -16.85 -0.74
C CYS A 34 9.34 -17.05 -0.27
N ARG A 35 9.15 -17.75 0.86
CA ARG A 35 7.82 -17.95 1.46
C ARG A 35 7.32 -16.76 2.26
N ARG A 36 8.21 -15.88 2.73
CA ARG A 36 7.85 -14.77 3.64
C ARG A 36 7.49 -13.48 2.91
N CYS A 37 8.23 -13.15 1.85
CA CYS A 37 8.03 -11.91 1.10
C CYS A 37 6.65 -11.78 0.43
N PRO A 38 6.01 -12.84 -0.10
CA PRO A 38 4.65 -12.74 -0.65
C PRO A 38 3.59 -12.36 0.38
N ALA A 39 3.76 -12.76 1.64
CA ALA A 39 2.84 -12.37 2.71
C ALA A 39 3.01 -10.88 3.06
N LEU A 40 4.24 -10.39 3.05
CA LEU A 40 4.54 -8.97 3.25
C LEU A 40 3.98 -8.09 2.12
N GLU A 41 4.19 -8.51 0.86
CA GLU A 41 3.61 -7.85 -0.33
C GLU A 41 2.10 -7.72 -0.23
N ARG A 42 1.40 -8.80 0.14
CA ARG A 42 -0.05 -8.79 0.33
C ARG A 42 -0.49 -7.82 1.43
N SER A 43 0.15 -7.87 2.59
CA SER A 43 -0.18 -6.98 3.72
C SER A 43 0.02 -5.50 3.35
N LEU A 44 1.10 -5.19 2.63
CA LEU A 44 1.35 -3.83 2.16
C LEU A 44 0.28 -3.39 1.15
N ARG A 45 -0.05 -4.26 0.18
CA ARG A 45 -1.08 -3.99 -0.82
C ARG A 45 -2.45 -3.75 -0.19
N GLU A 46 -2.86 -4.60 0.75
CA GLU A 46 -4.12 -4.43 1.49
C GLU A 46 -4.15 -3.08 2.23
N THR A 47 -3.04 -2.71 2.87
CA THR A 47 -2.93 -1.40 3.52
C THR A 47 -3.09 -0.25 2.53
N ILE A 48 -2.40 -0.32 1.38
CA ILE A 48 -2.51 0.69 0.31
C ILE A 48 -3.94 0.75 -0.25
N ASP A 49 -4.57 -0.38 -0.48
CA ASP A 49 -5.93 -0.46 -1.02
C ASP A 49 -6.96 0.14 -0.05
N VAL A 50 -6.82 -0.14 1.25
CA VAL A 50 -7.64 0.50 2.29
C VAL A 50 -7.43 2.02 2.28
N LEU A 51 -6.18 2.49 2.28
CA LEU A 51 -5.89 3.93 2.25
C LEU A 51 -6.41 4.62 0.99
N ARG A 52 -6.37 3.94 -0.17
CA ARG A 52 -6.96 4.42 -1.42
C ARG A 52 -8.48 4.48 -1.33
N ALA A 53 -9.12 3.44 -0.79
CA ALA A 53 -10.57 3.43 -0.58
C ALA A 53 -11.04 4.57 0.32
N LEU A 54 -10.32 4.86 1.42
CA LEU A 54 -10.64 6.01 2.29
C LEU A 54 -10.41 7.36 1.58
N ARG A 55 -9.41 7.48 0.72
CA ARG A 55 -9.16 8.71 -0.05
C ARG A 55 -10.27 8.98 -1.06
N ASP A 56 -10.75 7.93 -1.70
CA ASP A 56 -11.75 8.01 -2.78
C ASP A 56 -13.19 8.06 -2.23
N GLU A 57 -13.38 7.79 -0.93
CA GLU A 57 -14.65 8.02 -0.25
C GLU A 57 -14.88 9.53 -0.13
N PRO A 58 -16.02 10.06 -0.64
CA PRO A 58 -16.32 11.48 -0.49
C PRO A 58 -16.43 11.78 1.00
N ILE A 59 -15.65 12.76 1.48
CA ILE A 59 -15.87 13.36 2.80
C ILE A 59 -17.32 13.86 2.81
N ASN A 60 -18.22 13.12 3.46
CA ASN A 60 -19.57 13.58 3.72
C ASN A 60 -19.49 14.63 4.83
N GLU A 61 -19.19 15.86 4.42
CA GLU A 61 -19.21 17.05 5.26
C GLU A 61 -20.68 17.41 5.56
N GLY A 62 -21.31 16.60 6.41
CA GLY A 62 -22.76 16.63 6.61
C GLY A 62 -23.24 16.07 7.95
N ALA A 63 -22.39 16.02 8.97
CA ALA A 63 -22.80 15.70 10.33
C ALA A 63 -22.26 16.76 11.30
N ASP A 64 -22.84 17.97 11.21
CA ASP A 64 -22.89 18.91 12.31
C ASP A 64 -24.31 18.86 12.90
N PRO A 65 -24.54 18.10 13.99
CA PRO A 65 -25.62 18.37 14.89
C PRO A 65 -25.01 19.06 16.11
N GLU A 66 -24.95 20.40 16.14
CA GLU A 66 -25.43 21.22 17.26
C GLU A 66 -25.00 22.70 17.10
N GLY A 67 -25.65 23.40 16.18
CA GLY A 67 -25.76 24.86 16.22
C GLY A 67 -26.90 25.27 17.17
N ASN A 68 -26.62 25.35 18.48
CA ASN A 68 -27.55 25.93 19.46
C ASN A 68 -27.86 27.39 19.09
N LYS A 69 -29.08 27.63 18.61
CA LYS A 69 -29.64 28.95 18.36
C LYS A 69 -30.20 29.49 19.68
N GLY A 70 -29.47 30.40 20.32
CA GLY A 70 -29.98 31.19 21.42
C GLY A 70 -31.10 32.12 20.95
N GLU A 71 -32.25 32.04 21.62
CA GLU A 71 -33.30 33.06 21.67
C GLU A 71 -33.45 33.51 23.12
#